data_AF-A0A2W6D010-F1
#
_entry.id   AF-A0A2W6D010-F1
#
_cell.length_a   1.000
_cell.length_b   1.000
_cell.length_c   1.000
_cell.angle_alpha   90.00
_cell.angle_beta   90.00
_cell.angle_gamma   90.00
#
_symmetry.space_group_name_H-M   'P 1'
#
loop_
_entity.id
_entity.type
_entity.pdbx_description
1 polymer ?
#
loop_
_entity_poly.entity_id
_entity_poly.type
_entity_poly.pdbx_seq_one_letter_code
_entity_poly.pdbx_strand_id
1 'polypeptide(L)'
;MTADRTTEDLLRELAPRVLGALVRRYGHFDAAEDAVQEALLAATVQWPVQGWPANPKGWLIRVGSRRMTDLLRTEQARQRRENTVAERVLPADYLAPSADARPAADQDDSLLLLFLCCHPSLTPPSQIALTLRAVGGLTTAEIARAFLVPDATMGQRISRAKQA
;
A
#
# COMPACT_ATOMS: atom_id res chain seq x y z
N MET A 1 34.30 44.76 18.58
CA MET A 1 33.14 44.13 19.24
C MET A 1 32.47 43.19 18.26
N THR A 2 32.96 41.95 18.17
CA THR A 2 32.26 40.87 17.46
C THR A 2 31.00 40.55 18.26
N ALA A 3 29.83 40.71 17.66
CA ALA A 3 28.57 40.33 18.30
C ALA A 3 28.66 38.86 18.75
N ASP A 4 28.39 38.62 20.02
CA ASP A 4 28.36 37.27 20.60
C ASP A 4 27.19 36.53 19.94
N ARG A 5 27.50 35.69 18.96
CA ARG A 5 26.49 35.01 18.15
C ARG A 5 25.87 33.90 19.01
N THR A 6 24.58 34.01 19.27
CA THR A 6 23.90 33.03 20.10
C THR A 6 23.82 31.68 19.38
N THR A 7 23.80 30.60 20.15
CA THR A 7 23.56 29.25 19.60
C THR A 7 22.25 29.21 18.82
N GLU A 8 21.22 29.93 19.28
CA GLU A 8 19.93 30.01 18.59
C GLU A 8 20.07 30.61 17.18
N ASP A 9 20.77 31.74 17.03
CA ASP A 9 20.98 32.40 15.74
C ASP A 9 21.71 31.49 14.75
N LEU A 10 22.74 30.78 15.24
CA LEU A 10 23.48 29.81 14.45
C LEU A 10 22.57 28.66 13.99
N LEU A 11 21.75 28.11 14.89
CA LEU A 11 20.84 27.02 14.56
C LEU A 11 19.76 27.46 13.56
N ARG A 12 19.20 28.66 13.72
CA ARG A 12 18.21 29.24 12.81
C ARG A 12 18.78 29.43 11.39
N GLU A 13 20.04 29.83 11.26
CA GLU A 13 20.72 29.93 9.96
C GLU A 13 20.98 28.55 9.33
N LEU A 14 21.37 27.57 10.14
CA LEU A 14 21.78 26.25 9.65
C LEU A 14 20.61 25.32 9.32
N ALA A 15 19.49 25.42 10.05
CA ALA A 15 18.32 24.55 9.90
C ALA A 15 17.88 24.33 8.43
N PRO A 16 17.60 25.37 7.61
CA PRO A 16 17.17 25.15 6.23
C PRO A 16 18.25 24.51 5.34
N ARG A 17 19.53 24.76 5.63
CA ARG A 17 20.66 24.17 4.89
C ARG A 17 20.86 22.68 5.22
N VAL A 18 20.59 22.29 6.47
CA VAL A 18 20.62 20.88 6.90
C VAL A 18 19.41 20.15 6.34
N LEU A 19 18.20 20.75 6.41
CA LEU A 19 16.98 20.20 5.83
C LEU A 19 17.16 19.91 4.35
N GLY A 20 17.61 20.89 3.55
CA GLY A 20 17.85 20.69 2.12
C GLY A 20 18.87 19.58 1.82
N ALA A 21 19.89 19.39 2.67
CA ALA A 21 20.85 18.31 2.51
C ALA A 21 20.23 16.92 2.80
N LEU A 22 19.39 16.81 3.83
CA LEU A 22 18.71 15.56 4.15
C LEU A 22 17.64 15.23 3.10
N VAL A 23 16.81 16.19 2.69
CA VAL A 23 15.80 16.00 1.64
C VAL A 23 16.45 15.55 0.33
N ARG A 24 17.55 16.19 -0.10
CA ARG A 24 18.27 15.79 -1.32
C ARG A 24 18.84 14.36 -1.24
N ARG A 25 19.20 13.90 -0.04
CA ARG A 25 19.81 12.58 0.16
C ARG A 25 18.77 11.47 0.32
N TYR A 26 17.66 11.74 1.00
CA TYR A 26 16.70 10.71 1.42
C TYR A 26 15.34 10.81 0.71
N GLY A 27 15.01 11.94 0.07
CA GLY A 27 13.80 12.09 -0.75
C GLY A 27 12.48 12.30 0.02
N HIS A 28 12.50 12.27 1.35
CA HIS A 28 11.30 12.41 2.20
C HIS A 28 11.37 13.72 2.99
N PHE A 29 10.51 14.69 2.65
CA PHE A 29 10.51 16.01 3.30
C PHE A 29 10.13 15.92 4.77
N ASP A 30 8.97 15.32 5.08
CA ASP A 30 8.43 15.30 6.45
C ASP A 30 9.38 14.60 7.42
N ALA A 31 9.87 13.41 7.05
CA ALA A 31 10.83 12.68 7.87
C ALA A 31 12.17 13.44 8.04
N ALA A 32 12.61 14.17 7.00
CA ALA A 32 13.80 14.99 7.09
C ALA A 32 13.60 16.21 7.99
N GLU A 33 12.41 16.82 7.99
CA GLU A 33 12.06 17.91 8.89
C GLU A 33 12.13 17.46 10.35
N ASP A 34 11.48 16.34 10.68
CA ASP A 34 11.53 15.76 12.03
C ASP A 34 12.97 15.44 12.46
N ALA A 35 13.76 14.84 11.56
CA ALA A 35 15.16 14.52 11.83
C ALA A 35 16.02 15.78 12.05
N VAL A 36 15.72 16.88 11.37
CA VAL A 36 16.37 18.18 11.64
C VAL A 36 15.96 18.69 13.00
N GLN A 37 14.67 18.69 13.34
CA GLN A 37 14.19 19.16 14.64
C GLN A 37 14.86 18.41 15.80
N GLU A 38 14.99 17.09 15.71
CA GLU A 38 15.73 16.31 16.70
C GLU A 38 17.23 16.64 16.75
N ALA A 39 17.86 16.88 15.61
CA ALA A 39 19.26 17.32 15.57
C ALA A 39 19.44 18.70 16.22
N LEU A 40 18.50 19.62 16.03
CA LEU A 40 18.49 20.93 16.67
C LEU A 40 18.30 20.79 18.19
N LEU A 41 17.37 19.94 18.65
CA LEU A 41 17.18 19.64 20.07
C LEU A 41 18.45 19.03 20.71
N ALA A 42 19.12 18.11 20.00
CA ALA A 42 20.38 17.55 20.48
C ALA A 42 21.48 18.63 20.59
N ALA A 43 21.51 19.58 19.66
CA ALA A 43 22.46 20.70 19.69
C ALA A 43 22.19 21.63 20.89
N THR A 44 20.93 21.98 21.18
CA THR A 44 20.59 22.86 22.31
C THR A 44 20.93 22.24 23.65
N VAL A 45 20.95 20.91 23.76
CA VAL A 45 21.37 20.21 24.97
C VAL A 45 22.90 20.05 25.05
N GLN A 46 23.58 19.67 23.96
CA GLN A 46 25.01 19.33 24.01
C GLN A 46 25.94 20.53 23.89
N TRP A 47 25.64 21.48 23.01
CA TRP A 47 26.58 22.57 22.68
C TRP A 47 26.83 23.55 23.84
N PRO A 48 25.87 23.87 24.73
CA PRO A 48 26.16 24.71 25.90
C PRO A 48 27.20 24.09 26.85
N VAL A 49 27.26 22.77 26.93
CA VAL A 49 28.17 22.05 27.83
C VAL A 49 29.51 21.75 27.15
N GLN A 50 29.48 21.35 25.88
CA GLN A 50 30.65 20.85 25.15
C GLN A 50 31.30 21.91 24.25
N GLY A 51 30.69 23.09 24.14
CA GLY A 51 31.02 24.07 23.13
C GLY A 51 30.52 23.68 21.74
N TRP A 52 30.71 24.59 20.78
CA TRP A 52 30.31 24.34 19.41
C TRP A 52 31.24 23.33 18.74
N PRO A 53 30.71 22.39 17.93
CA PRO A 53 31.54 21.55 17.08
C PRO A 53 32.34 22.42 16.09
N ALA A 54 33.54 21.96 15.70
CA ALA A 54 34.34 22.65 14.68
C ALA A 54 33.59 22.84 13.33
N ASN A 55 32.64 21.94 13.03
CA ASN A 55 31.71 22.09 11.90
C ASN A 55 30.27 21.84 12.37
N PRO A 56 29.55 22.89 12.83
CA PRO A 56 28.20 22.75 13.36
C PRO A 56 27.20 22.19 12.32
N LYS A 57 27.29 22.65 11.06
CA LYS A 57 26.45 22.14 9.97
C LYS A 57 26.68 20.64 9.73
N GLY A 58 27.94 20.22 9.66
CA GLY A 58 28.30 18.81 9.46
C GLY A 58 27.87 17.94 10.63
N TRP A 59 27.93 18.47 11.86
CA TRP A 59 27.42 17.80 13.05
C TRP A 59 25.90 17.59 12.97
N LEU A 60 25.14 18.62 12.62
CA LEU A 60 23.67 18.53 12.46
C LEU A 60 23.28 17.54 11.35
N ILE A 61 23.95 17.58 10.20
CA ILE A 61 23.72 16.61 9.10
C ILE A 61 24.00 15.19 9.59
N ARG A 62 25.05 14.98 10.39
CA ARG A 62 25.39 13.66 10.92
C ARG A 62 24.33 13.15 11.89
N VAL A 63 23.87 13.97 12.82
CA VAL A 63 22.82 13.61 13.78
C VAL A 63 21.50 13.33 13.04
N GLY A 64 21.08 14.22 12.15
CA GLY A 64 19.88 14.02 11.33
C GLY A 64 19.97 12.79 10.42
N SER A 65 21.13 12.51 9.81
CA SER A 65 21.32 11.29 8.99
C SER A 65 21.20 10.00 9.80
N ARG A 66 21.67 10.00 11.05
CA ARG A 66 21.48 8.85 11.96
C ARG A 66 20.01 8.65 12.25
N ARG A 67 19.29 9.74 12.58
CA ARG A 67 17.85 9.69 12.83
C ARG A 67 17.06 9.17 11.62
N MET A 68 17.36 9.67 10.41
CA MET A 68 16.78 9.16 9.16
C MET A 68 17.02 7.66 8.99
N THR A 69 18.24 7.20 9.27
CA THR A 69 18.58 5.78 9.14
C THR A 69 17.79 4.92 10.13
N ASP A 70 17.61 5.40 11.36
CA ASP A 70 16.87 4.69 12.40
C ASP A 70 15.37 4.64 12.10
N LEU A 71 14.79 5.71 11.56
CA LEU A 71 13.41 5.73 11.06
C LEU A 71 13.21 4.70 9.95
N LEU A 72 14.08 4.70 8.93
CA LEU A 72 13.99 3.75 7.81
C LEU A 72 14.16 2.29 8.28
N ARG A 73 15.06 2.03 9.24
CA ARG A 73 15.23 0.70 9.83
C ARG A 73 14.01 0.25 10.62
N THR A 74 13.41 1.16 11.38
CA THR A 74 12.20 0.89 12.17
C THR A 74 11.03 0.56 11.25
N GLU A 75 10.86 1.31 10.18
CA GLU A 75 9.80 1.08 9.18
C GLU A 75 10.01 -0.24 8.45
N GLN A 76 11.23 -0.55 8.01
CA GLN A 76 11.53 -1.86 7.43
C GLN A 76 11.29 -3.01 8.40
N ALA A 77 11.60 -2.84 9.70
CA ALA A 77 11.34 -3.85 10.71
C ALA A 77 9.84 -3.99 11.02
N ARG A 78 9.07 -2.90 10.96
CA ARG A 78 7.60 -2.92 11.04
C ARG A 78 7.02 -3.70 9.86
N GLN A 79 7.39 -3.32 8.62
CA GLN A 79 6.93 -3.99 7.41
C GLN A 79 7.27 -5.48 7.40
N ARG A 80 8.49 -5.86 7.82
CA ARG A 80 8.87 -7.28 7.92
C ARG A 80 8.00 -8.05 8.93
N ARG A 81 7.68 -7.45 10.08
CA ARG A 81 6.79 -8.08 11.07
C ARG A 81 5.37 -8.21 10.52
N GLU A 82 4.87 -7.19 9.86
CA GLU A 82 3.55 -7.22 9.20
C GLU A 82 3.49 -8.29 8.12
N ASN A 83 4.49 -8.37 7.24
CA ASN A 83 4.57 -9.42 6.23
C ASN A 83 4.70 -10.81 6.87
N THR A 84 5.52 -10.95 7.93
CA THR A 84 5.65 -12.22 8.65
C THR A 84 4.33 -12.65 9.29
N VAL A 85 3.54 -11.71 9.82
CA VAL A 85 2.21 -12.00 10.36
C VAL A 85 1.23 -12.32 9.25
N ALA A 86 1.23 -11.58 8.14
CA ALA A 86 0.41 -11.87 6.97
C ALA A 86 0.75 -13.26 6.37
N GLU A 87 2.01 -13.67 6.39
CA GLU A 87 2.46 -15.01 5.98
C GLU A 87 2.17 -16.08 7.05
N ARG A 88 2.03 -15.70 8.34
CA ARG A 88 1.74 -16.62 9.46
C ARG A 88 0.24 -16.77 9.75
N VAL A 89 -0.62 -15.87 9.26
CA VAL A 89 -2.07 -16.01 9.32
C VAL A 89 -2.56 -16.74 8.08
N LEU A 90 -3.17 -17.93 8.09
CA LEU A 90 -3.33 -19.11 8.95
C LEU A 90 -3.91 -20.20 7.99
N PRO A 91 -3.82 -21.51 8.25
CA PRO A 91 -4.66 -22.50 7.53
C PRO A 91 -6.12 -22.03 7.57
N ALA A 92 -6.85 -22.16 6.46
CA ALA A 92 -8.21 -21.64 6.29
C ALA A 92 -9.18 -22.01 7.45
N ASP A 93 -8.84 -23.01 8.26
CA ASP A 93 -9.64 -23.58 9.33
C ASP A 93 -9.65 -22.79 10.65
N TYR A 94 -8.79 -21.78 10.86
CA TYR A 94 -8.71 -21.03 12.13
C TYR A 94 -9.29 -19.60 12.09
N LEU A 95 -9.78 -19.13 10.94
CA LEU A 95 -10.55 -17.89 10.90
C LEU A 95 -11.97 -18.21 11.35
N ALA A 96 -12.28 -17.94 12.62
CA ALA A 96 -13.66 -17.73 13.02
C ALA A 96 -14.24 -16.63 12.09
N PRO A 97 -15.45 -16.81 11.55
CA PRO A 97 -16.05 -15.80 10.69
C PRO A 97 -16.03 -14.44 11.42
N SER A 98 -15.68 -13.36 10.71
CA SER A 98 -15.72 -11.99 11.25
C SER A 98 -17.06 -11.75 11.98
N ALA A 99 -17.11 -10.84 12.95
CA ALA A 99 -18.39 -10.46 13.57
C ALA A 99 -19.40 -9.89 12.56
N ASP A 100 -18.92 -9.46 11.39
CA ASP A 100 -19.71 -9.04 10.21
C ASP A 100 -19.96 -10.17 9.20
N ALA A 101 -19.48 -11.38 9.47
CA ALA A 101 -19.75 -12.54 8.64
C ALA A 101 -21.21 -12.95 8.84
N ARG A 102 -22.05 -12.43 7.95
CA ARG A 102 -23.38 -12.94 7.70
C ARG A 102 -23.31 -14.48 7.56
N PRO A 103 -24.26 -15.23 8.18
CA PRO A 103 -24.34 -16.67 7.98
C PRO A 103 -24.28 -16.99 6.49
N ALA A 104 -23.59 -18.06 6.09
CA ALA A 104 -23.40 -18.44 4.68
C ALA A 104 -24.72 -18.54 3.88
N ALA A 105 -25.86 -18.67 4.56
CA ALA A 105 -27.19 -18.62 3.96
C ALA A 105 -27.60 -17.23 3.39
N ASP A 106 -26.86 -16.17 3.71
CA ASP A 106 -27.13 -14.77 3.30
C ASP A 106 -26.03 -14.23 2.36
N GLN A 107 -25.13 -15.09 1.85
CA GLN A 107 -24.13 -14.73 0.84
C GLN A 107 -24.70 -14.91 -0.57
N ASP A 108 -24.73 -13.82 -1.32
CA ASP A 108 -25.07 -13.81 -2.74
C ASP A 108 -23.83 -14.20 -3.57
N ASP A 109 -23.83 -15.42 -4.08
CA ASP A 109 -22.74 -15.96 -4.92
C ASP A 109 -22.77 -15.40 -6.36
N SER A 110 -23.68 -14.48 -6.70
CA SER A 110 -23.81 -13.93 -8.06
C SER A 110 -22.52 -13.30 -8.58
N LEU A 111 -21.73 -12.65 -7.72
CA LEU A 111 -20.44 -12.06 -8.10
C LEU A 111 -19.38 -13.12 -8.39
N LEU A 112 -19.29 -14.17 -7.55
CA LEU A 112 -18.40 -15.31 -7.80
C LEU A 112 -18.73 -15.96 -9.14
N LEU A 113 -20.03 -16.16 -9.38
CA LEU A 113 -20.55 -16.78 -10.58
C LEU A 113 -20.29 -15.91 -11.83
N LEU A 114 -20.40 -14.59 -11.71
CA LEU A 114 -20.01 -13.64 -12.76
C LEU A 114 -18.53 -13.75 -13.12
N PHE A 115 -17.63 -13.82 -12.12
CA PHE A 115 -16.19 -13.96 -12.36
C PHE A 115 -15.85 -15.26 -13.09
N LEU A 116 -16.49 -16.38 -12.72
CA LEU A 116 -16.33 -17.65 -13.42
C LEU A 116 -16.79 -17.57 -14.88
N CYS A 117 -17.92 -16.91 -15.15
CA CYS A 117 -18.42 -16.73 -16.51
C CYS A 117 -17.48 -15.85 -17.36
N CYS A 118 -16.76 -14.91 -16.75
CA CYS A 118 -15.85 -13.97 -17.43
C CYS A 118 -14.39 -14.46 -17.52
N HIS A 119 -14.11 -15.74 -17.24
CA HIS A 119 -12.74 -16.26 -17.21
C HIS A 119 -12.04 -16.17 -18.58
N PRO A 120 -10.75 -15.76 -18.65
CA PRO A 120 -10.04 -15.55 -19.92
C PRO A 120 -9.81 -16.81 -20.76
N SER A 121 -10.01 -18.02 -20.22
CA SER A 121 -9.98 -19.26 -21.01
C SER A 121 -11.18 -19.39 -21.97
N LEU A 122 -12.25 -18.63 -21.74
CA LEU A 122 -13.45 -18.64 -22.55
C LEU A 122 -13.38 -17.57 -23.64
N THR A 123 -13.92 -17.90 -24.82
CA THR A 123 -14.09 -16.88 -25.87
C THR A 123 -15.09 -15.81 -25.42
N PRO A 124 -14.95 -14.53 -25.84
CA PRO A 124 -15.88 -13.47 -25.43
C PRO A 124 -17.37 -13.79 -25.67
N PRO A 125 -17.77 -14.39 -26.82
CA PRO A 125 -19.16 -14.83 -27.01
C PRO A 125 -19.62 -15.90 -26.01
N SER A 126 -18.73 -16.77 -25.56
CA SER A 126 -19.02 -17.79 -24.54
C SER A 126 -19.15 -17.18 -23.16
N GLN A 127 -18.31 -16.20 -22.82
CA GLN A 127 -18.39 -15.45 -21.56
C GLN A 127 -19.76 -14.78 -21.44
N ILE A 128 -20.15 -14.01 -22.47
CA ILE A 128 -21.42 -13.30 -22.51
C ILE A 128 -22.60 -14.29 -22.41
N ALA A 129 -22.57 -15.40 -23.17
CA ALA A 129 -23.64 -16.40 -23.14
C ALA A 129 -23.77 -17.08 -21.77
N LEU A 130 -22.66 -17.40 -21.09
CA LEU A 130 -22.69 -17.96 -19.74
C LEU A 130 -23.21 -16.97 -18.72
N THR A 131 -22.75 -15.71 -18.76
CA THR A 131 -23.22 -14.66 -17.86
C THR A 131 -24.72 -14.43 -17.98
N LEU A 132 -25.25 -14.30 -19.21
CA LEU A 132 -26.69 -14.14 -19.42
C LEU A 132 -27.50 -15.34 -18.92
N ARG A 133 -26.98 -16.56 -19.07
CA ARG A 133 -27.65 -17.78 -18.63
C ARG A 133 -27.65 -17.95 -17.12
N ALA A 134 -26.51 -17.74 -16.49
CA ALA A 134 -26.26 -18.19 -15.12
C ALA A 134 -26.39 -17.06 -14.09
N VAL A 135 -26.10 -15.81 -14.48
CA VAL A 135 -26.32 -14.60 -13.66
C VAL A 135 -27.59 -13.88 -14.09
N GLY A 136 -27.79 -13.71 -15.40
CA GLY A 136 -28.95 -12.99 -15.95
C GLY A 136 -30.27 -13.76 -15.92
N GLY A 137 -30.23 -15.08 -15.69
CA GLY A 137 -31.43 -15.93 -15.64
C GLY A 137 -32.13 -16.16 -16.98
N LEU A 138 -31.52 -15.78 -18.10
CA LEU A 138 -32.15 -15.92 -19.42
C LEU A 138 -32.24 -17.38 -19.87
N THR A 139 -33.31 -17.69 -20.59
CA THR A 139 -33.46 -18.96 -21.30
C THR A 139 -32.47 -19.07 -22.46
N THR A 140 -32.08 -20.30 -22.83
CA THR A 140 -31.25 -20.54 -24.01
C THR A 140 -31.84 -19.91 -25.27
N ALA A 141 -33.18 -19.94 -25.40
CA ALA A 141 -33.91 -19.33 -26.52
C ALA A 141 -33.83 -17.78 -26.51
N GLU A 142 -33.92 -17.15 -25.34
CA GLU A 142 -33.71 -15.69 -25.22
C GLU A 142 -32.30 -15.27 -25.61
N ILE A 143 -31.29 -16.03 -25.17
CA ILE A 143 -29.89 -15.78 -25.50
C ILE A 143 -29.66 -16.03 -27.00
N ALA A 144 -30.22 -17.10 -27.56
CA ALA A 144 -30.12 -17.42 -28.98
C ALA A 144 -30.69 -16.28 -29.86
N ARG A 145 -31.85 -15.73 -29.48
CA ARG A 145 -32.45 -14.55 -30.13
C ARG A 145 -31.54 -13.32 -30.03
N ALA A 146 -30.96 -13.04 -28.87
CA ALA A 146 -30.04 -11.90 -28.69
C ALA A 146 -28.77 -12.04 -29.54
N PHE A 147 -28.29 -13.27 -29.75
CA PHE A 147 -27.13 -13.58 -30.59
C PHE A 147 -27.48 -13.80 -32.07
N LEU A 148 -28.77 -13.78 -32.43
CA LEU A 148 -29.27 -14.07 -33.79
C LEU A 148 -28.77 -15.44 -34.31
N VAL A 149 -28.80 -16.47 -33.47
CA VAL A 149 -28.42 -17.85 -33.83
C VAL A 149 -29.54 -18.84 -33.49
N PRO A 150 -29.54 -20.05 -34.09
CA PRO A 150 -30.46 -21.11 -33.68
C PRO A 150 -30.25 -21.56 -32.22
N ASP A 151 -31.34 -21.95 -31.56
CA ASP A 151 -31.34 -22.44 -30.17
C ASP A 151 -30.34 -23.59 -29.95
N ALA A 152 -30.24 -24.53 -30.90
CA ALA A 152 -29.30 -25.64 -30.84
C ALA A 152 -27.84 -25.17 -30.83
N THR A 153 -27.50 -24.14 -31.61
CA THR A 153 -26.16 -23.55 -31.65
C THR A 153 -25.83 -22.88 -30.32
N MET A 154 -26.77 -22.15 -29.72
CA MET A 154 -26.57 -21.52 -28.42
C MET A 154 -26.45 -22.57 -27.30
N GLY A 155 -27.28 -23.62 -27.33
CA GLY A 155 -27.20 -24.73 -26.39
C GLY A 155 -25.83 -25.42 -26.41
N GLN A 156 -25.30 -25.73 -27.59
CA GLN A 156 -23.96 -26.30 -27.72
C GLN A 156 -22.86 -25.35 -27.22
N ARG A 157 -22.96 -24.05 -27.53
CA ARG A 157 -21.99 -23.05 -27.07
C ARG A 157 -21.94 -23.00 -25.54
N ILE A 158 -23.10 -22.93 -24.88
CA ILE A 158 -23.19 -22.92 -23.41
C ILE A 158 -22.64 -24.23 -22.84
N SER A 159 -22.98 -25.38 -23.43
CA SER A 159 -22.49 -26.68 -22.95
C SER A 159 -20.96 -26.78 -23.01
N ARG A 160 -20.35 -26.35 -24.11
CA ARG A 160 -18.88 -26.38 -24.27
C ARG A 160 -18.20 -25.39 -23.32
N ALA A 161 -18.79 -24.21 -23.15
CA ALA A 161 -18.26 -23.20 -22.26
C ALA A 161 -18.24 -23.66 -20.78
N LYS A 162 -19.19 -24.50 -20.36
CA LYS A 162 -19.19 -25.12 -19.02
C LYS A 162 -18.14 -26.21 -18.82
N GLN A 163 -17.60 -26.76 -19.91
CA GLN A 163 -16.64 -27.88 -19.88
C GLN A 163 -15.18 -27.44 -20.07
N ALA A 164 -14.96 -26.17 -20.41
CA ALA A 164 -13.64 -25.56 -20.63
C ALA A 164 -13.06 -24.99 -19.33
#